data_AF-M2LMS5-F1
#
_entry.id   AF-M2LMS5-F1
#
_cell.length_a   1.000
_cell.length_b   1.000
_cell.length_c   1.000
_cell.angle_alpha   90.00
_cell.angle_beta   90.00
_cell.angle_gamma   90.00
#
_symmetry.space_group_name_H-M   'P 1'
#
loop_
_entity.id
_entity.type
_entity.pdbx_description
1 polymer ?
#
loop_
_entity_poly.entity_id
_entity_poly.type
_entity_poly.pdbx_seq_one_letter_code
_entity_poly.pdbx_strand_id
1 'polypeptide(L)'
;MSLERAFMRLTLQPKTVCSHCRRSFASGKPRAQQQATTSAVEELLKATRGDNGAQRNLSSQPPPSSTAATGPPIAATSSSNAAFDLARKTVQETTGTRRKSQLAEREARLSSRKDYEQQMPRRWKAGDIYSPHDLSGVEASKWKKIRRKPRVRGQGRDVLDQLGIDPREHYKNFSMMAEYVSEMGRIKHSSESGLRPVNQRRMAKAIRRAIGMGLMPSVYKHPELLREEVAYRSNWQKNNFFS
;
A
#
# COMPACT_ATOMS: atom_id res chain seq x y z
N MET A 1 30.45 61.64 43.45
CA MET A 1 29.98 60.35 44.00
C MET A 1 29.68 59.44 42.82
N SER A 2 30.60 58.51 42.53
CA SER A 2 30.72 57.80 41.25
C SER A 2 29.60 56.78 41.00
N LEU A 3 29.10 56.75 39.76
CA LEU A 3 28.18 55.77 39.18
C LEU A 3 28.98 54.53 38.76
N GLU A 4 28.94 53.44 39.53
CA GLU A 4 29.50 52.16 39.07
C GLU A 4 29.09 51.01 40.00
N ARG A 5 28.06 50.23 39.65
CA ARG A 5 27.95 48.81 40.04
C ARG A 5 27.26 48.00 38.95
N ALA A 6 28.10 47.57 38.03
CA ALA A 6 27.89 46.56 37.02
C ALA A 6 27.65 45.16 37.62
N PHE A 7 26.70 44.43 37.02
CA PHE A 7 26.68 42.98 36.79
C PHE A 7 27.12 42.04 37.93
N MET A 8 26.13 41.54 38.68
CA MET A 8 26.24 40.29 39.45
C MET A 8 26.38 39.10 38.47
N ARG A 9 27.61 38.57 38.36
CA ARG A 9 27.95 37.35 37.64
C ARG A 9 27.44 36.14 38.44
N LEU A 10 26.55 35.35 37.82
CA LEU A 10 26.22 33.99 38.24
C LEU A 10 27.47 33.10 38.05
N THR A 11 28.13 32.75 39.15
CA THR A 11 29.20 31.76 39.17
C THR A 11 28.60 30.36 39.17
N LEU A 12 28.53 29.73 37.99
CA LEU A 12 28.23 28.30 37.87
C LEU A 12 29.46 27.51 38.36
N GLN A 13 29.34 26.86 39.51
CA GLN A 13 30.32 25.88 39.97
C GLN A 13 30.25 24.60 39.10
N PRO A 14 31.37 24.09 38.55
CA PRO A 14 31.38 22.78 37.92
C PRO A 14 31.38 21.68 38.99
N LYS A 15 30.38 20.80 38.91
CA LYS A 15 30.28 19.59 39.74
C LYS A 15 31.47 18.66 39.42
N THR A 16 32.09 18.15 40.48
CA THR A 16 33.16 17.14 40.41
C THR A 16 32.64 15.88 39.74
N VAL A 17 33.25 15.52 38.61
CA VAL A 17 32.92 14.31 37.85
C VAL A 17 33.61 13.13 38.54
N CYS A 18 32.81 12.23 39.11
CA CYS A 18 33.28 11.00 39.74
C CYS A 18 34.04 10.11 38.73
N SER A 19 35.28 9.75 39.06
CA SER A 19 36.16 8.89 38.24
C SER A 19 35.74 7.42 38.19
N HIS A 20 34.63 7.05 38.84
CA HIS A 20 34.14 5.66 38.94
C HIS A 20 32.93 5.34 38.05
N CYS A 21 32.52 6.26 37.16
CA CYS A 21 31.44 6.02 36.18
C CYS A 21 31.96 5.90 34.72
N ARG A 22 33.09 5.23 34.50
CA ARG A 22 33.46 4.77 33.14
C ARG A 22 32.57 3.59 32.74
N ARG A 23 31.39 3.88 32.18
CA ARG A 23 30.71 2.92 31.30
C ARG A 23 31.40 2.97 29.93
N SER A 24 32.23 1.98 29.66
CA SER A 24 32.80 1.74 28.35
C SER A 24 31.68 1.35 27.37
N PHE A 25 31.24 2.29 26.54
CA PHE A 25 30.45 1.95 25.36
C PHE A 25 31.40 1.51 24.24
N ALA A 26 31.66 0.21 24.18
CA ALA A 26 32.35 -0.42 23.05
C ALA A 26 31.39 -0.51 21.86
N SER A 27 31.46 0.46 20.94
CA SER A 27 30.83 0.38 19.63
C SER A 27 31.77 -0.34 18.66
N GLY A 28 31.81 -1.67 18.75
CA GLY A 28 32.44 -2.53 17.74
C GLY A 28 31.38 -3.46 17.15
N LYS A 29 30.99 -3.25 15.89
CA LYS A 29 30.15 -4.23 15.17
C LYS A 29 31.00 -5.45 14.83
N PRO A 30 30.54 -6.70 15.07
CA PRO A 30 31.22 -7.85 14.50
C PRO A 30 31.09 -7.81 12.97
N ARG A 31 32.24 -7.85 12.29
CA ARG A 31 32.37 -8.04 10.85
C ARG A 31 31.92 -9.46 10.53
N ALA A 32 30.65 -9.61 10.14
CA ALA A 32 30.17 -10.87 9.58
C ALA A 32 30.88 -11.11 8.24
N GLN A 33 31.67 -12.18 8.23
CA GLN A 33 32.40 -12.69 7.08
C GLN A 33 31.37 -13.28 6.11
N GLN A 34 30.99 -12.51 5.08
CA GLN A 34 30.18 -13.02 3.96
C GLN A 34 31.07 -13.90 3.09
N GLN A 35 31.03 -15.21 3.35
CA GLN A 35 31.59 -16.22 2.46
C GLN A 35 30.47 -16.79 1.58
N ALA A 36 30.69 -16.68 0.26
CA ALA A 36 30.27 -17.59 -0.80
C ALA A 36 28.80 -18.07 -0.83
N THR A 37 27.91 -17.27 -1.41
CA THR A 37 26.62 -17.77 -1.98
C THR A 37 26.41 -17.39 -3.44
N THR A 38 27.29 -16.56 -4.02
CA THR A 38 27.20 -16.13 -5.42
C THR A 38 27.86 -17.11 -6.39
N SER A 39 28.80 -17.94 -5.94
CA SER A 39 29.50 -18.90 -6.82
C SER A 39 28.61 -20.09 -7.23
N ALA A 40 27.76 -20.59 -6.32
CA ALA A 40 26.89 -21.74 -6.60
C ALA A 40 25.76 -21.43 -7.61
N VAL A 41 25.28 -20.19 -7.64
CA VAL A 41 24.23 -19.77 -8.58
C VAL A 41 24.80 -19.49 -9.97
N GLU A 42 26.04 -19.00 -10.04
CA GLU A 42 26.75 -18.74 -11.29
C GLU A 42 27.13 -20.04 -12.03
N GLU A 43 27.38 -21.12 -11.30
CA GLU A 43 27.70 -22.44 -11.84
C GLU A 43 26.46 -23.11 -12.47
N LEU A 44 25.26 -22.91 -11.90
CA LEU A 44 23.99 -23.44 -12.44
C LEU A 44 23.53 -22.72 -13.72
N LEU A 45 23.84 -21.42 -13.86
CA LEU A 45 23.54 -20.63 -15.05
C LEU A 45 24.48 -20.92 -16.23
N LYS A 46 25.68 -21.44 -15.97
CA LYS A 46 26.60 -21.92 -17.03
C LYS A 46 26.24 -23.33 -17.50
N ALA A 47 25.72 -24.19 -16.62
CA ALA A 47 25.27 -25.53 -16.98
C ALA A 47 24.07 -25.55 -17.96
N THR A 48 23.26 -24.49 -18.01
CA THR A 48 22.09 -24.39 -18.90
C THR A 48 22.39 -23.79 -20.28
N ARG A 49 23.63 -23.32 -20.53
CA ARG A 49 24.03 -22.73 -21.82
C ARG A 49 24.78 -23.70 -22.75
N GLY A 50 25.07 -24.92 -22.30
CA GLY A 50 25.95 -25.87 -22.99
C GLY A 50 25.28 -26.84 -23.96
N ASP A 51 23.96 -26.87 -24.08
CA ASP A 51 23.29 -27.95 -24.84
C ASP A 51 22.15 -27.39 -25.69
N ASN A 52 22.49 -26.92 -26.90
CA ASN A 52 21.57 -26.81 -28.04
C ASN A 52 22.36 -26.48 -29.32
N GLY A 53 23.18 -27.44 -29.73
CA GLY A 53 23.67 -27.54 -31.10
C GLY A 53 22.84 -28.57 -31.87
N ALA A 54 22.06 -28.10 -32.83
CA ALA A 54 21.69 -28.77 -34.07
C ALA A 54 20.93 -30.12 -34.01
N GLN A 55 19.71 -30.08 -34.59
CA GLN A 55 19.00 -31.07 -35.44
C GLN A 55 17.51 -31.09 -35.02
N ARG A 56 16.48 -31.16 -35.85
CA ARG A 56 16.26 -31.29 -37.31
C ARG A 56 14.78 -30.96 -37.55
N ASN A 57 14.48 -30.53 -38.77
CA ASN A 57 13.20 -30.62 -39.51
C ASN A 57 12.01 -31.33 -38.82
N LEU A 58 10.81 -30.74 -38.89
CA LEU A 58 9.74 -31.30 -39.73
C LEU A 58 8.61 -30.28 -39.98
N SER A 59 8.47 -29.94 -41.25
CA SER A 59 7.29 -29.35 -41.88
C SER A 59 6.07 -30.27 -41.73
N SER A 60 4.95 -29.76 -41.24
CA SER A 60 3.63 -30.40 -41.36
C SER A 60 2.77 -29.60 -42.34
N GLN A 61 2.87 -29.96 -43.62
CA GLN A 61 1.81 -29.72 -44.58
C GLN A 61 0.60 -30.62 -44.25
N PRO A 62 -0.63 -30.16 -44.54
CA PRO A 62 -1.82 -31.00 -44.41
C PRO A 62 -1.88 -32.03 -45.57
N PRO A 63 -2.38 -33.26 -45.33
CA PRO A 63 -2.51 -34.26 -46.40
C PRO A 63 -3.66 -33.91 -47.37
N PRO A 64 -3.49 -34.15 -48.68
CA PRO A 64 -4.56 -34.06 -49.65
C PRO A 64 -5.50 -35.27 -49.57
N SER A 65 -6.76 -34.96 -49.84
CA SER A 65 -7.89 -35.84 -50.14
C SER A 65 -7.55 -37.17 -50.82
N SER A 66 -7.94 -38.28 -50.18
CA SER A 66 -8.07 -39.59 -50.80
C SER A 66 -9.51 -40.10 -50.71
N THR A 67 -10.09 -40.26 -51.90
CA THR A 67 -10.95 -41.36 -52.34
C THR A 67 -12.21 -41.67 -51.52
N ALA A 68 -13.34 -41.24 -52.08
CA ALA A 68 -14.66 -41.81 -51.86
C ALA A 68 -14.62 -43.33 -52.08
N ALA A 69 -14.93 -44.09 -51.03
CA ALA A 69 -15.27 -45.50 -51.10
C ALA A 69 -16.72 -45.67 -50.66
N THR A 70 -17.54 -46.08 -51.63
CA THR A 70 -18.95 -46.45 -51.50
C THR A 70 -19.09 -47.70 -50.61
N GLY A 71 -19.93 -47.62 -49.59
CA GLY A 71 -20.38 -48.73 -48.74
C GLY A 71 -21.83 -48.47 -48.25
N PRO A 72 -22.64 -49.51 -47.98
CA PRO A 72 -24.08 -49.53 -48.21
C PRO A 72 -24.92 -48.77 -47.14
N PRO A 73 -26.16 -48.35 -47.47
CA PRO A 73 -27.06 -47.75 -46.49
C PRO A 73 -27.68 -48.86 -45.64
N ILE A 74 -27.24 -49.01 -44.41
CA ILE A 74 -27.88 -49.92 -43.45
C ILE A 74 -28.71 -49.08 -42.49
N ALA A 75 -30.02 -49.20 -42.70
CA ALA A 75 -31.13 -49.13 -41.76
C ALA A 75 -30.98 -48.23 -40.52
N ALA A 76 -31.87 -47.24 -40.46
CA ALA A 76 -32.21 -46.53 -39.25
C ALA A 76 -32.74 -47.50 -38.19
N THR A 77 -31.94 -47.74 -37.15
CA THR A 77 -32.41 -48.34 -35.90
C THR A 77 -32.50 -47.22 -34.86
N SER A 78 -33.73 -47.00 -34.38
CA SER A 78 -34.11 -46.07 -33.33
C SER A 78 -33.44 -46.43 -32.00
N SER A 79 -32.24 -45.91 -31.73
CA SER A 79 -31.59 -45.97 -30.42
C SER A 79 -30.52 -44.89 -30.19
N SER A 80 -30.58 -43.78 -30.93
CA SER A 80 -29.49 -42.79 -30.97
C SER A 80 -29.63 -41.61 -29.99
N ASN A 81 -30.80 -41.37 -29.38
CA ASN A 81 -31.00 -40.22 -28.49
C ASN A 81 -30.10 -40.29 -27.24
N ALA A 82 -29.94 -41.47 -26.63
CA ALA A 82 -29.09 -41.65 -25.45
C ALA A 82 -27.59 -41.43 -25.73
N ALA A 83 -27.11 -41.81 -26.91
CA ALA A 83 -25.72 -41.62 -27.32
C ALA A 83 -25.42 -40.14 -27.61
N PHE A 84 -26.36 -39.43 -28.27
CA PHE A 84 -26.26 -37.98 -28.47
C PHE A 84 -26.39 -37.19 -27.16
N ASP A 85 -27.19 -37.67 -26.19
CA ASP A 85 -27.33 -37.07 -24.87
C ASP A 85 -26.07 -37.24 -24.01
N LEU A 86 -25.41 -38.41 -24.06
CA LEU A 86 -24.13 -38.63 -23.40
C LEU A 86 -23.04 -37.73 -23.99
N ALA A 87 -22.98 -37.60 -25.32
CA ALA A 87 -22.04 -36.70 -25.99
C ALA A 87 -22.29 -35.22 -25.64
N ARG A 88 -23.55 -34.79 -25.48
CA ARG A 88 -23.87 -33.43 -25.03
C ARG A 88 -23.46 -33.18 -23.58
N LYS A 89 -23.68 -34.15 -22.68
CA LYS A 89 -23.26 -34.05 -21.27
C LYS A 89 -21.74 -33.97 -21.14
N THR A 90 -20.99 -34.78 -21.88
CA THR A 90 -19.52 -34.73 -21.85
C THR A 90 -18.99 -33.43 -22.45
N VAL A 91 -19.59 -32.89 -23.52
CA VAL A 91 -19.23 -31.57 -24.05
C VAL A 91 -19.56 -30.46 -23.05
N GLN A 92 -20.71 -30.51 -22.36
CA GLN A 92 -21.06 -29.55 -21.32
C GLN A 92 -20.14 -29.62 -20.09
N GLU A 93 -19.75 -30.82 -19.66
CA GLU A 93 -18.84 -31.02 -18.54
C GLU A 93 -17.39 -30.62 -18.88
N THR A 94 -16.89 -30.98 -20.07
CA THR A 94 -15.55 -30.59 -20.54
C THR A 94 -15.45 -29.08 -20.81
N THR A 95 -16.51 -28.46 -21.35
CA THR A 95 -16.55 -27.00 -21.51
C THR A 95 -16.71 -26.28 -20.17
N GLY A 96 -17.49 -26.84 -19.24
CA GLY A 96 -17.66 -26.31 -17.88
C GLY A 96 -16.37 -26.37 -17.05
N THR A 97 -15.66 -27.50 -17.08
CA THR A 97 -14.36 -27.67 -16.40
C THR A 97 -13.27 -26.79 -17.02
N ARG A 98 -13.19 -26.70 -18.36
CA ARG A 98 -12.26 -25.80 -19.05
C ARG A 98 -12.54 -24.32 -18.76
N ARG A 99 -13.81 -23.92 -18.67
CA ARG A 99 -14.18 -22.56 -18.26
C ARG A 99 -13.79 -22.29 -16.81
N LYS A 100 -14.02 -23.24 -15.90
CA LYS A 100 -13.60 -23.13 -14.50
C LYS A 100 -12.08 -23.02 -14.35
N SER A 101 -11.30 -23.81 -15.08
CA SER A 101 -9.83 -23.71 -15.03
C SER A 101 -9.32 -22.38 -15.61
N GLN A 102 -9.91 -21.89 -16.70
CA GLN A 102 -9.58 -20.58 -17.26
C GLN A 102 -9.92 -19.42 -16.31
N LEU A 103 -11.03 -19.51 -15.58
CA LEU A 103 -11.41 -18.52 -14.57
C LEU A 103 -10.44 -18.54 -13.38
N ALA A 104 -10.11 -19.73 -12.86
CA ALA A 104 -9.15 -19.87 -11.78
C ALA A 104 -7.74 -19.37 -12.16
N GLU A 105 -7.29 -19.62 -13.39
CA GLU A 105 -6.02 -19.10 -13.89
C GLU A 105 -6.04 -17.57 -14.02
N ARG A 106 -7.16 -17.01 -14.49
CA ARG A 106 -7.34 -15.56 -14.56
C ARG A 106 -7.31 -14.92 -13.18
N GLU A 107 -7.94 -15.53 -12.18
CA GLU A 107 -7.90 -15.10 -10.79
C GLU A 107 -6.49 -15.17 -10.20
N ALA A 108 -5.75 -16.26 -10.46
CA ALA A 108 -4.36 -16.39 -10.03
C ALA A 108 -3.46 -15.29 -10.62
N ARG A 109 -3.64 -14.96 -11.91
CA ARG A 109 -2.94 -13.83 -12.56
C ARG A 109 -3.32 -12.47 -11.99
N LEU A 110 -4.58 -12.29 -11.59
CA LEU A 110 -5.02 -11.05 -10.92
C LEU A 110 -4.47 -10.94 -9.50
N SER A 111 -4.34 -12.07 -8.78
CA SER A 111 -3.71 -12.10 -7.46
C SER A 111 -2.24 -11.72 -7.55
N SER A 112 -1.48 -12.37 -8.44
CA SER A 112 -0.06 -12.07 -8.62
C SER A 112 0.16 -10.62 -9.07
N ARG A 113 -0.71 -10.09 -9.93
CA ARG A 113 -0.71 -8.65 -10.29
C ARG A 113 -0.86 -7.76 -9.06
N LYS A 114 -1.84 -8.02 -8.18
CA LYS A 114 -2.05 -7.23 -6.96
C LYS A 114 -0.85 -7.29 -6.02
N ASP A 115 -0.17 -8.43 -5.95
CA ASP A 115 1.03 -8.60 -5.13
C ASP A 115 2.18 -7.73 -5.67
N TYR A 116 2.39 -7.70 -6.98
CA TYR A 116 3.38 -6.81 -7.61
C TYR A 116 3.02 -5.32 -7.46
N GLU A 117 1.74 -4.95 -7.57
CA GLU A 117 1.29 -3.57 -7.38
C GLU A 117 1.55 -3.07 -5.94
N GLN A 118 1.36 -3.92 -4.93
CA GLN A 118 1.63 -3.59 -3.53
C GLN A 118 3.13 -3.44 -3.23
N GLN A 119 3.97 -4.18 -3.95
CA GLN A 119 5.42 -4.06 -3.82
C GLN A 119 5.96 -2.74 -4.37
N MET A 120 5.21 -2.03 -5.23
CA MET A 120 5.60 -0.75 -5.81
C MET A 120 5.40 0.42 -4.82
N PRO A 121 6.48 0.98 -4.21
CA PRO A 121 6.35 1.96 -3.15
C PRO A 121 6.31 3.41 -3.66
N ARG A 122 6.52 3.66 -4.95
CA ARG A 122 6.36 4.98 -5.59
C ARG A 122 5.05 5.01 -6.37
N ARG A 123 4.33 6.13 -6.31
CA ARG A 123 3.15 6.40 -7.14
C ARG A 123 3.58 7.34 -8.24
N TRP A 124 3.75 6.81 -9.45
CA TRP A 124 4.15 7.57 -10.63
C TRP A 124 3.00 8.47 -11.09
N LYS A 125 3.32 9.72 -11.42
CA LYS A 125 2.39 10.65 -12.06
C LYS A 125 2.76 10.83 -13.53
N ALA A 126 1.78 11.16 -14.36
CA ALA A 126 2.06 11.57 -15.73
C ALA A 126 2.97 12.82 -15.72
N GLY A 127 4.02 12.81 -16.53
CA GLY A 127 5.03 13.88 -16.56
C GLY A 127 6.22 13.69 -15.61
N ASP A 128 6.18 12.70 -14.70
CA ASP A 128 7.37 12.34 -13.91
C ASP A 128 8.43 11.71 -14.82
N ILE A 129 9.61 12.33 -14.91
CA ILE A 129 10.76 11.75 -15.59
C ILE A 129 11.33 10.63 -14.71
N TYR A 130 11.66 9.50 -15.32
CA TYR A 130 12.30 8.37 -14.65
C TYR A 130 13.66 8.07 -15.27
N SER A 131 14.56 7.58 -14.44
CA SER A 131 15.81 6.95 -14.83
C SER A 131 15.73 5.44 -14.55
N PRO A 132 16.56 4.61 -15.18
CA PRO A 132 16.64 3.18 -14.86
C PRO A 132 16.91 2.92 -13.36
N HIS A 133 17.60 3.84 -12.67
CA HIS A 133 17.89 3.73 -11.25
C HIS A 133 16.65 3.86 -10.36
N ASP A 134 15.62 4.60 -10.80
CA ASP A 134 14.38 4.81 -10.04
C ASP A 134 13.54 3.54 -9.85
N LEU A 135 13.77 2.53 -10.69
CA LEU A 135 13.11 1.22 -10.63
C LEU A 135 13.86 0.23 -9.73
N SER A 136 15.03 0.61 -9.21
CA SER A 136 15.84 -0.26 -8.35
C SER A 136 15.22 -0.45 -6.96
N GLY A 137 15.53 -1.59 -6.33
CA GLY A 137 15.10 -1.88 -4.95
C GLY A 137 15.61 -0.87 -3.91
N VAL A 138 16.73 -0.20 -4.19
CA VAL A 138 17.31 0.83 -3.32
C VAL A 138 16.42 2.07 -3.30
N GLU A 139 16.03 2.58 -4.47
CA GLU A 139 15.10 3.70 -4.59
C GLU A 139 13.73 3.33 -4.03
N ALA A 140 13.22 2.14 -4.37
CA ALA A 140 11.98 1.63 -3.81
C ALA A 140 11.98 1.67 -2.26
N SER A 141 13.10 1.29 -1.64
CA SER A 141 13.28 1.34 -0.19
C SER A 141 13.29 2.78 0.36
N LYS A 142 13.86 3.76 -0.37
CA LYS A 142 13.80 5.18 0.01
C LYS A 142 12.37 5.69 -0.01
N TRP A 143 11.61 5.41 -1.07
CA TRP A 143 10.19 5.80 -1.18
C TRP A 143 9.32 5.19 -0.08
N LYS A 144 9.58 3.92 0.30
CA LYS A 144 8.89 3.27 1.42
C LYS A 144 9.14 3.98 2.76
N LYS A 145 10.37 4.46 2.99
CA LYS A 145 10.71 5.23 4.20
C LYS A 145 10.03 6.61 4.21
N ILE A 146 9.97 7.28 3.06
CA ILE A 146 9.30 8.59 2.94
C ILE A 146 7.81 8.47 3.25
N ARG A 147 7.12 7.44 2.72
CA ARG A 147 5.70 7.19 3.02
C ARG A 147 5.40 6.93 4.49
N ARG A 148 6.30 6.25 5.19
CA ARG A 148 6.13 5.90 6.63
C ARG A 148 6.43 7.07 7.57
N LYS A 149 7.22 8.05 7.12
CA LYS A 149 7.47 9.23 7.94
C LYS A 149 6.16 10.03 8.02
N PRO A 150 5.63 10.31 9.23
CA PRO A 150 4.53 11.26 9.35
C PRO A 150 4.98 12.55 8.68
N ARG A 151 4.07 13.22 7.95
CA ARG A 151 4.36 14.49 7.27
C ARG A 151 5.01 15.41 8.30
N VAL A 152 6.33 15.58 8.16
CA VAL A 152 7.14 16.18 9.22
C VAL A 152 6.63 17.59 9.44
N ARG A 153 6.50 17.97 10.73
CA ARG A 153 6.27 19.35 11.17
C ARG A 153 7.13 20.30 10.33
N GLY A 154 6.48 21.08 9.44
CA GLY A 154 7.12 22.19 8.72
C GLY A 154 7.68 21.93 7.31
N GLN A 155 7.51 20.75 6.70
CA GLN A 155 7.91 20.55 5.29
C GLN A 155 6.81 20.93 4.27
N GLY A 156 5.59 21.18 4.75
CA GLY A 156 4.52 21.82 3.99
C GLY A 156 3.93 22.97 4.78
N ARG A 157 3.42 24.01 4.09
CA ARG A 157 2.61 25.05 4.75
C ARG A 157 1.46 24.36 5.48
N ASP A 158 1.15 24.78 6.70
CA ASP A 158 0.04 24.22 7.48
C ASP A 158 -1.27 24.34 6.69
N VAL A 159 -2.17 23.36 6.76
CA VAL A 159 -3.46 23.40 6.05
C VAL A 159 -4.25 24.66 6.43
N LEU A 160 -4.24 25.02 7.72
CA LEU A 160 -4.93 26.22 8.21
C LEU A 160 -4.28 27.51 7.72
N ASP A 161 -2.94 27.55 7.63
CA ASP A 161 -2.21 28.71 7.11
C ASP A 161 -2.40 28.84 5.58
N GLN A 162 -2.50 27.72 4.85
CA GLN A 162 -2.78 27.71 3.41
C GLN A 162 -4.19 28.21 3.10
N LEU A 163 -5.16 27.83 3.92
CA LEU A 163 -6.54 28.25 3.76
C LEU A 163 -6.82 29.64 4.36
N GLY A 164 -5.91 30.18 5.18
CA GLY A 164 -6.10 31.46 5.86
C GLY A 164 -7.23 31.45 6.90
N ILE A 165 -7.54 30.28 7.47
CA ILE A 165 -8.69 30.07 8.35
C ILE A 165 -8.23 30.06 9.81
N ASP A 166 -8.89 30.87 10.63
CA ASP A 166 -8.61 30.93 12.06
C ASP A 166 -9.57 29.99 12.83
N PRO A 167 -9.09 28.86 13.39
CA PRO A 167 -9.99 27.80 13.88
C PRO A 167 -10.83 28.20 15.09
N ARG A 168 -10.43 29.28 15.80
CA ARG A 168 -11.14 29.80 16.97
C ARG A 168 -12.50 30.39 16.63
N GLU A 169 -12.65 30.92 15.41
CA GLU A 169 -13.88 31.56 14.94
C GLU A 169 -14.89 30.50 14.49
N HIS A 170 -14.38 29.42 13.89
CA HIS A 170 -15.19 28.34 13.32
C HIS A 170 -15.45 27.17 14.27
N TYR A 171 -15.48 27.41 15.58
CA TYR A 171 -15.77 26.36 16.57
C TYR A 171 -17.15 25.70 16.41
N LYS A 172 -18.07 26.36 15.69
CA LYS A 172 -19.41 25.83 15.37
C LYS A 172 -19.39 24.76 14.28
N ASN A 173 -18.33 24.69 13.48
CA ASN A 173 -18.19 23.69 12.43
C ASN A 173 -17.64 22.38 13.01
N PHE A 174 -18.54 21.46 13.38
CA PHE A 174 -18.18 20.17 13.97
C PHE A 174 -17.39 19.28 13.00
N SER A 175 -17.65 19.35 11.69
CA SER A 175 -16.92 18.55 10.69
C SER A 175 -15.43 18.90 10.66
N MET A 176 -15.11 20.20 10.72
CA MET A 176 -13.72 20.65 10.79
C MET A 176 -13.06 20.25 12.12
N MET A 177 -13.76 20.41 13.24
CA MET A 177 -13.21 20.07 14.56
C MET A 177 -12.98 18.56 14.72
N ALA A 178 -13.89 17.73 14.19
CA ALA A 178 -13.85 16.28 14.30
C ALA A 178 -12.63 15.64 13.62
N GLU A 179 -12.11 16.25 12.54
CA GLU A 179 -10.90 15.76 11.86
C GLU A 179 -9.66 15.81 12.79
N TYR A 180 -9.62 16.75 13.73
CA TYR A 180 -8.51 16.92 14.67
C TYR A 180 -8.74 16.24 16.02
N VAL A 181 -9.79 15.44 16.12
CA VAL A 181 -10.16 14.64 17.28
C VAL A 181 -10.09 13.16 16.91
N SER A 182 -9.61 12.33 17.83
CA SER A 182 -9.57 10.87 17.68
C SER A 182 -10.98 10.30 17.72
N GLU A 183 -11.15 9.06 17.31
CA GLU A 183 -12.43 8.34 17.41
C GLU A 183 -13.00 8.36 18.84
N MET A 184 -12.11 8.35 19.83
CA MET A 184 -12.41 8.42 21.27
C MET A 184 -12.61 9.85 21.82
N GLY A 185 -12.82 10.86 20.97
CA GLY A 185 -13.07 12.23 21.43
C GLY A 185 -11.83 12.99 21.95
N ARG A 186 -10.64 12.37 21.95
CA ARG A 186 -9.38 12.98 22.39
C ARG A 186 -8.77 13.86 21.30
N ILE A 187 -8.26 15.05 21.63
CA ILE A 187 -7.57 15.91 20.67
C ILE A 187 -6.28 15.22 20.18
N LYS A 188 -6.13 15.08 18.86
CA LYS A 188 -4.96 14.44 18.23
C LYS A 188 -3.66 15.18 18.57
N HIS A 189 -2.55 14.45 18.65
CA HIS A 189 -1.25 15.08 18.87
C HIS A 189 -0.77 15.84 17.60
N SER A 190 0.18 16.78 17.75
CA SER A 190 0.76 17.53 16.63
C SER A 190 1.41 16.64 15.57
N SER A 191 1.86 15.44 15.93
CA SER A 191 2.42 14.45 15.00
C SER A 191 1.38 13.81 14.08
N GLU A 192 0.13 13.69 14.55
CA GLU A 192 -0.97 13.07 13.81
C GLU A 192 -1.71 14.10 12.97
N SER A 193 -1.97 15.27 13.55
CA SER A 193 -2.64 16.38 12.88
C SER A 193 -1.78 17.09 11.84
N GLY A 194 -0.45 17.06 12.00
CA GLY A 194 0.48 17.75 11.10
C GLY A 194 0.42 19.28 11.16
N LEU A 195 -0.36 19.85 12.10
CA LEU A 195 -0.50 21.30 12.27
C LEU A 195 0.75 21.92 12.91
N ARG A 196 0.97 23.21 12.64
CA ARG A 196 2.01 23.99 13.31
C ARG A 196 1.67 24.15 14.80
N PRO A 197 2.65 24.17 15.74
CA PRO A 197 2.34 24.24 17.17
C PRO A 197 1.45 25.41 17.59
N VAL A 198 1.54 26.55 16.90
CA VAL A 198 0.68 27.73 17.14
C VAL A 198 -0.77 27.40 16.77
N ASN A 199 -0.99 26.88 15.58
CA ASN A 199 -2.32 26.54 15.07
C ASN A 199 -2.92 25.34 15.80
N GLN A 200 -2.10 24.36 16.18
CA GLN A 200 -2.52 23.25 17.04
C GLN A 200 -3.11 23.75 18.37
N ARG A 201 -2.51 24.77 19.00
CA ARG A 201 -3.08 25.38 20.21
C ARG A 201 -4.39 26.12 19.94
N ARG A 202 -4.49 26.83 18.80
CA ARG A 202 -5.71 27.52 18.38
C ARG A 202 -6.85 26.52 18.12
N MET A 203 -6.56 25.44 17.38
CA MET A 203 -7.48 24.33 17.11
C MET A 203 -7.92 23.65 18.40
N ALA A 204 -6.99 23.31 19.28
CA ALA A 204 -7.32 22.70 20.57
C ALA A 204 -8.20 23.62 21.45
N LYS A 205 -8.00 24.94 21.39
CA LYS A 205 -8.85 25.91 22.09
C LYS A 205 -10.26 25.97 21.48
N ALA A 206 -10.37 25.90 20.15
CA ALA A 206 -11.66 25.85 19.45
C ALA A 206 -12.44 24.58 19.79
N ILE A 207 -11.79 23.42 19.75
CA ILE A 207 -12.38 22.13 20.13
C ILE A 207 -12.89 22.16 21.58
N ARG A 208 -12.06 22.62 22.53
CA ARG A 208 -12.48 22.72 23.93
C ARG A 208 -13.66 23.68 24.12
N ARG A 209 -13.73 24.77 23.35
CA ARG A 209 -14.89 25.68 23.34
C ARG A 209 -16.14 24.97 22.82
N ALA A 210 -16.05 24.26 21.69
CA ALA A 210 -17.19 23.54 21.12
C ALA A 210 -17.76 22.49 22.09
N ILE A 211 -16.87 21.73 22.76
CA ILE A 211 -17.26 20.76 23.80
C ILE A 211 -17.89 21.47 25.00
N GLY A 212 -17.26 22.54 25.51
CA GLY A 212 -17.79 23.29 26.66
C GLY A 212 -19.13 23.98 26.39
N MET A 213 -19.43 24.28 25.12
CA MET A 213 -20.73 24.83 24.70
C MET A 213 -21.78 23.74 24.39
N GLY A 214 -21.43 22.46 24.48
CA GLY A 214 -22.35 21.34 24.18
C GLY A 214 -22.60 21.12 22.69
N LEU A 215 -21.79 21.71 21.79
CA LEU A 215 -21.93 21.55 20.34
C LEU A 215 -21.29 20.25 19.81
N MET A 216 -20.33 19.68 20.55
CA MET A 216 -19.62 18.47 20.13
C MET A 216 -19.43 17.50 21.32
N PRO A 217 -19.62 16.18 21.13
CA PRO A 217 -19.34 15.19 22.17
C PRO A 217 -17.86 15.14 22.55
N SER A 218 -17.59 14.78 23.81
CA SER A 218 -16.23 14.68 24.37
C SER A 218 -15.62 13.29 24.25
N VAL A 219 -16.44 12.24 24.08
CA VAL A 219 -16.01 10.82 24.16
C VAL A 219 -16.03 10.13 22.80
N TYR A 220 -16.86 10.57 21.86
CA TYR A 220 -17.02 9.94 20.54
C TYR A 220 -17.12 11.02 19.45
N LYS A 221 -17.14 10.63 18.17
CA LYS A 221 -17.36 11.56 17.05
C LYS A 221 -18.78 12.13 17.08
N HIS A 222 -18.99 13.28 16.45
CA HIS A 222 -20.34 13.85 16.33
C HIS A 222 -21.30 12.86 15.63
N PRO A 223 -22.53 12.64 16.14
CA PRO A 223 -23.43 11.60 15.65
C PRO A 223 -23.82 11.78 14.17
N GLU A 224 -23.96 13.01 13.69
CA GLU A 224 -24.26 13.26 12.26
C GLU A 224 -23.12 12.78 11.36
N LEU A 225 -21.85 12.94 11.78
CA LEU A 225 -20.71 12.42 11.03
C LEU A 225 -20.68 10.89 11.01
N LEU A 226 -21.09 10.25 12.12
CA LEU A 226 -21.20 8.79 12.17
C LEU A 226 -22.30 8.27 11.26
N ARG A 227 -23.46 8.95 11.20
CA ARG A 227 -24.55 8.60 10.27
C ARG A 227 -24.10 8.72 8.82
N GLU A 228 -23.41 9.81 8.47
CA GLU A 228 -22.83 10.00 7.14
C GLU A 228 -21.80 8.91 6.80
N GLU A 229 -20.92 8.57 7.73
CA GLU A 229 -19.90 7.52 7.55
C GLU A 229 -20.54 6.14 7.33
N VAL A 230 -21.58 5.80 8.09
CA VAL A 230 -22.35 4.56 7.91
C VAL A 230 -23.08 4.56 6.57
N ALA A 231 -23.74 5.66 6.21
CA ALA A 231 -24.46 5.79 4.94
C ALA A 231 -23.50 5.64 3.75
N TYR A 232 -22.35 6.31 3.78
CA TYR A 232 -21.30 6.22 2.77
C TYR A 232 -20.79 4.78 2.61
N ARG A 233 -20.51 4.09 3.72
CA ARG A 233 -20.07 2.68 3.69
C ARG A 233 -21.14 1.76 3.09
N SER A 234 -22.41 1.95 3.45
CA SER A 234 -23.51 1.13 2.93
C SER A 234 -23.73 1.34 1.42
N ASN A 235 -23.63 2.58 0.95
CA ASN A 235 -23.77 2.92 -0.47
C ASN A 235 -22.58 2.40 -1.29
N TRP A 236 -21.36 2.47 -0.73
CA TRP A 236 -20.19 1.88 -1.37
C TRP A 236 -20.32 0.37 -1.55
N GLN A 237 -20.80 -0.35 -0.53
CA GLN A 237 -21.04 -1.80 -0.62
C GLN A 237 -22.09 -2.15 -1.68
N LYS A 238 -23.20 -1.41 -1.76
CA LYS A 238 -24.24 -1.64 -2.77
C LYS A 238 -23.69 -1.44 -4.19
N ASN A 239 -22.91 -0.37 -4.41
CA ASN A 239 -22.37 -0.05 -5.73
C ASN A 239 -21.25 -1.00 -6.17
N ASN A 240 -20.49 -1.56 -5.23
CA ASN A 240 -19.39 -2.49 -5.53
C ASN A 240 -19.82 -3.96 -5.56
N PHE A 241 -21.03 -4.28 -5.13
CA PHE A 241 -21.62 -5.63 -5.18
C PHE A 241 -22.44 -5.88 -6.46
N PHE A 242 -22.88 -4.82 -7.14
CA PHE A 242 -23.62 -4.87 -8.41
C PHE A 242 -22.75 -4.65 -9.66
N SER A 243 -21.43 -4.68 -9.56
CA SER A 243 -20.46 -4.69 -10.67
C SER A 243 -19.56 -5.90 -10.59
#